data_AF-A0A2D5X991-F1
#
_entry.id   AF-A0A2D5X991-F1
#
_cell.length_a   1.000
_cell.length_b   1.000
_cell.length_c   1.000
_cell.angle_alpha   90.00
_cell.angle_beta   90.00
_cell.angle_gamma   90.00
#
_symmetry.space_group_name_H-M   'P 1'
#
loop_
_entity.id
_entity.type
_entity.pdbx_description
1 polymer ?
#
loop_
_entity_poly.entity_id
_entity_poly.type
_entity_poly.pdbx_seq_one_letter_code
_entity_poly.pdbx_strand_id
1 'polypeptide(L)'
;MNDLMLIPGVGESLAKKLADGLGGESAAIRAIREKDIASLSEIDGISLDRAIRMVSEFSGGVENAARNKDGQKLHKAMIHDIEPFISSSPGKRKLRILQPLSVDSMEEINDRRDRVSEAISFVSKYPEAT
;
A
#
# COMPACT_ATOMS: atom_id res chain seq x y z
N MET A 1 21.27 -1.58 13.71
CA MET A 1 20.05 -0.79 13.98
C MET A 1 18.92 -1.55 13.32
N ASN A 2 17.81 -1.80 14.00
CA ASN A 2 16.72 -2.60 13.44
C ASN A 2 15.87 -1.68 12.54
N ASP A 3 16.02 -1.82 11.22
CA ASP A 3 15.38 -0.99 10.20
C ASP A 3 13.86 -1.08 10.26
N LEU A 4 13.30 -2.17 10.82
CA LEU A 4 11.87 -2.28 11.11
C LEU A 4 11.38 -1.22 12.11
N MET A 5 12.24 -0.75 13.01
CA MET A 5 11.86 0.30 13.98
C MET A 5 11.79 1.70 13.35
N LEU A 6 12.25 1.87 12.11
CA LEU A 6 12.05 3.09 11.33
C LEU A 6 10.61 3.18 10.78
N ILE A 7 9.86 2.07 10.83
CA ILE A 7 8.49 2.01 10.35
C ILE A 7 7.57 2.61 11.42
N PRO A 8 6.75 3.62 11.07
CA PRO A 8 5.82 4.23 12.01
C PRO A 8 4.95 3.19 12.73
N GLY A 9 4.85 3.30 14.05
CA GLY A 9 4.06 2.37 14.88
C GLY A 9 4.72 1.00 15.15
N VAL A 10 5.95 0.77 14.71
CA VAL A 10 6.72 -0.45 15.00
C VAL A 10 7.77 -0.19 16.08
N GLY A 11 7.47 -0.64 17.29
CA GLY A 11 8.44 -0.69 18.39
C GLY A 11 9.24 -2.00 18.41
N GLU A 12 10.22 -2.09 19.31
CA GLU A 12 11.15 -3.23 19.42
C GLU A 12 10.46 -4.60 19.53
N SER A 13 9.41 -4.69 20.36
CA SER A 13 8.61 -5.92 20.52
C SER A 13 7.95 -6.36 19.21
N LEU A 14 7.39 -5.41 18.44
CA LEU A 14 6.72 -5.71 17.18
C LEU A 14 7.74 -6.01 16.07
N ALA A 15 8.86 -5.29 16.05
CA ALA A 15 9.97 -5.55 15.12
C ALA A 15 10.50 -6.98 15.28
N LYS A 16 10.66 -7.44 16.53
CA LYS A 16 11.05 -8.82 16.83
C LYS A 16 10.00 -9.82 16.32
N LYS A 17 8.72 -9.61 16.63
CA LYS A 17 7.64 -10.49 16.13
C LYS A 17 7.59 -10.56 14.60
N LEU A 18 7.79 -9.43 13.92
CA LEU A 18 7.85 -9.34 12.46
C LEU A 18 9.01 -10.16 11.89
N ALA A 19 10.21 -9.98 12.45
CA ALA A 19 11.39 -10.72 12.03
C ALA A 19 11.22 -12.22 12.30
N ASP A 20 10.79 -12.61 13.50
CA ASP A 20 10.61 -14.02 13.88
C ASP A 20 9.53 -14.69 13.01
N GLY A 21 8.41 -14.00 12.75
CA GLY A 21 7.28 -14.53 11.97
C GLY A 21 7.52 -14.67 10.47
N LEU A 22 8.42 -13.86 9.90
CA LEU A 22 8.68 -13.83 8.44
C LEU A 22 10.05 -14.38 8.03
N GLY A 23 10.82 -14.93 8.98
CA GLY A 23 12.12 -15.53 8.69
C GLY A 23 13.27 -14.51 8.59
N GLY A 24 13.13 -13.38 9.27
CA GLY A 24 14.16 -12.36 9.44
C GLY A 24 13.71 -10.95 9.09
N GLU A 25 14.52 -9.98 9.49
CA GLU A 25 14.25 -8.54 9.30
C GLU A 25 14.08 -8.17 7.82
N SER A 26 14.98 -8.65 6.95
CA SER A 26 14.91 -8.37 5.52
C SER A 26 13.64 -8.92 4.85
N ALA A 27 13.18 -10.10 5.27
CA ALA A 27 11.95 -10.69 4.76
C ALA A 27 10.72 -9.90 5.23
N ALA A 28 10.73 -9.43 6.48
CA ALA A 28 9.68 -8.56 7.00
C ALA A 28 9.62 -7.21 6.26
N ILE A 29 10.76 -6.57 6.01
CA ILE A 29 10.81 -5.33 5.22
C ILE A 29 10.31 -5.55 3.80
N ARG A 30 10.68 -6.67 3.17
CA ARG A 30 10.20 -7.03 1.84
C ARG A 30 8.68 -7.19 1.82
N ALA A 31 8.10 -7.93 2.76
CA ALA A 31 6.65 -8.11 2.87
C ALA A 31 5.91 -6.76 3.00
N ILE A 32 6.47 -5.82 3.78
CA ILE A 32 5.90 -4.47 3.92
C ILE A 32 5.99 -3.68 2.61
N ARG A 33 7.15 -3.71 1.93
CA ARG A 33 7.36 -3.04 0.62
C ARG A 33 6.44 -3.57 -0.46
N GLU A 34 6.28 -4.88 -0.52
CA GLU A 34 5.45 -5.57 -1.51
C GLU A 34 3.96 -5.52 -1.17
N LYS A 35 3.60 -4.92 -0.03
CA LYS A 35 2.22 -4.83 0.47
C LYS A 35 1.59 -6.22 0.66
N ASP A 36 2.39 -7.18 1.12
CA ASP A 36 1.95 -8.55 1.43
C ASP A 36 1.19 -8.59 2.75
N ILE A 37 -0.05 -8.09 2.70
CA ILE A 37 -0.94 -8.01 3.86
C ILE A 37 -1.27 -9.40 4.40
N ALA A 38 -1.33 -10.42 3.55
CA ALA A 38 -1.68 -11.77 3.95
C ALA A 38 -0.65 -12.29 4.96
N SER A 39 0.62 -12.33 4.54
CA SER A 39 1.73 -12.77 5.39
C SER A 39 1.88 -11.91 6.66
N LEU A 40 1.67 -10.59 6.57
CA LEU A 40 1.73 -9.71 7.75
C LEU A 40 0.63 -9.99 8.78
N SER A 41 -0.58 -10.35 8.31
CA SER A 41 -1.75 -10.59 9.18
C SER A 41 -1.75 -11.97 9.84
N GLU A 42 -0.88 -12.88 9.41
CA GLU A 42 -0.70 -14.19 10.05
C GLU A 42 0.15 -14.10 11.32
N ILE A 43 0.85 -12.99 11.53
CA ILE A 43 1.70 -12.76 12.69
C ILE A 43 0.84 -12.44 13.91
N ASP A 44 1.04 -13.18 14.99
CA ASP A 44 0.30 -13.01 16.24
C ASP A 44 0.36 -11.55 16.78
N GLY A 45 -0.82 -10.97 17.00
CA GLY A 45 -0.99 -9.59 17.47
C GLY A 45 -0.96 -8.54 16.36
N ILE A 46 -0.90 -8.94 15.08
CA ILE A 46 -1.07 -8.07 13.93
C ILE A 46 -2.43 -8.35 13.29
N SER A 47 -3.41 -7.49 13.58
CA SER A 47 -4.67 -7.54 12.85
C SER A 47 -4.47 -7.11 11.40
N LEU A 48 -5.38 -7.56 10.53
CA LEU A 48 -5.46 -7.12 9.15
C LEU A 48 -5.46 -5.59 9.00
N ASP A 49 -6.24 -4.88 9.83
CA ASP A 49 -6.28 -3.42 9.84
C ASP A 49 -4.94 -2.80 10.20
N ARG A 50 -4.23 -3.43 11.15
CA ARG A 50 -2.91 -2.99 11.57
C ARG A 50 -1.87 -3.22 10.47
N ALA A 51 -1.94 -4.34 9.77
CA ALA A 51 -1.09 -4.62 8.60
C ALA A 51 -1.31 -3.60 7.48
N ILE A 52 -2.57 -3.31 7.13
CA ILE A 52 -2.91 -2.29 6.12
C ILE A 52 -2.35 -0.93 6.54
N ARG A 53 -2.55 -0.54 7.81
CA ARG A 53 -2.04 0.73 8.34
C ARG A 53 -0.52 0.83 8.27
N MET A 54 0.19 -0.23 8.67
CA MET A 54 1.66 -0.27 8.66
C MET A 54 2.22 -0.10 7.24
N VAL A 55 1.70 -0.86 6.28
CA VAL A 55 2.10 -0.74 4.86
C VAL A 55 1.79 0.64 4.29
N SER A 56 0.65 1.19 4.67
CA SER A 56 0.22 2.54 4.27
C SER A 56 1.19 3.60 4.78
N GLU A 57 1.46 3.62 6.09
CA GLU A 57 2.36 4.58 6.72
C GLU A 57 3.80 4.44 6.21
N PHE A 58 4.25 3.20 5.97
CA PHE A 58 5.56 2.94 5.36
C PHE A 58 5.69 3.52 3.94
N SER A 59 4.59 3.52 3.18
CA SER A 59 4.54 4.12 1.83
C SER A 59 4.45 5.66 1.86
N GLY A 60 4.55 6.29 3.03
CA GLY A 60 4.36 7.73 3.24
C GLY A 60 2.92 8.13 3.57
N GLY A 61 1.99 7.17 3.61
CA GLY A 61 0.59 7.39 3.90
C GLY A 61 -0.13 8.30 2.90
N VAL A 62 -1.43 8.48 3.14
CA VAL A 62 -2.27 9.42 2.38
C VAL A 62 -1.77 10.86 2.53
N GLU A 63 -1.09 11.15 3.64
CA GLU A 63 -0.62 12.50 3.94
C GLU A 63 0.43 13.00 2.94
N ASN A 64 1.27 12.10 2.43
CA ASN A 64 2.28 12.45 1.43
C ASN A 64 1.72 12.44 0.01
N ALA A 65 0.54 11.87 -0.23
CA ALA A 65 -0.09 11.83 -1.55
C ALA A 65 -0.73 13.16 -1.97
N ALA A 66 -1.02 14.06 -1.01
CA ALA A 66 -1.56 15.37 -1.30
C ALA A 66 -0.92 16.43 -0.39
N ARG A 67 -0.48 17.55 -0.98
CA ARG A 67 0.18 18.66 -0.25
C ARG A 67 -0.73 19.39 0.76
N ASN A 68 -2.04 19.15 0.72
CA ASN A 68 -3.01 19.81 1.59
C ASN A 68 -3.93 18.80 2.30
N LYS A 69 -4.43 19.19 3.48
CA LYS A 69 -5.28 18.33 4.33
C LYS A 69 -6.61 17.98 3.68
N ASP A 70 -7.12 18.82 2.79
CA ASP A 70 -8.42 18.60 2.16
C ASP A 70 -8.35 17.47 1.12
N GLY A 71 -7.28 17.40 0.32
CA GLY A 71 -7.02 16.29 -0.59
C GLY A 71 -6.83 14.96 0.15
N GLN A 72 -6.16 15.01 1.31
CA GLN A 72 -6.00 13.83 2.17
C GLN A 72 -7.34 13.34 2.72
N LYS A 73 -8.21 14.26 3.16
CA LYS A 73 -9.58 13.95 3.61
C LYS A 73 -10.43 13.40 2.47
N LEU A 74 -10.34 13.99 1.28
CA LEU A 74 -11.09 13.55 0.11
C LEU A 74 -10.78 12.10 -0.24
N HIS A 75 -9.50 11.71 -0.23
CA HIS A 75 -9.12 10.32 -0.47
C HIS A 75 -9.73 9.37 0.58
N LYS A 76 -9.62 9.70 1.87
CA LYS A 76 -10.20 8.88 2.94
C LYS A 76 -11.72 8.74 2.79
N ALA A 77 -12.41 9.83 2.47
CA ALA A 77 -13.85 9.84 2.22
C ALA A 77 -14.21 8.96 1.01
N MET A 78 -13.48 9.09 -0.11
CA MET A 78 -13.72 8.29 -1.31
C MET A 78 -13.58 6.78 -1.06
N ILE A 79 -12.55 6.34 -0.34
CA ILE A 79 -12.38 4.93 0.03
C ILE A 79 -13.55 4.46 0.91
N HIS A 80 -13.91 5.26 1.92
CA HIS A 80 -15.03 4.95 2.81
C HIS A 80 -16.37 4.88 2.08
N ASP A 81 -16.60 5.75 1.10
CA ASP A 81 -17.86 5.80 0.35
C ASP A 81 -17.99 4.64 -0.64
N ILE A 82 -16.88 4.14 -1.19
CA ILE A 82 -16.87 3.00 -2.11
C ILE A 82 -16.98 1.66 -1.35
N GLU A 83 -16.37 1.55 -0.17
CA GLU A 83 -16.24 0.28 0.57
C GLU A 83 -17.57 -0.48 0.81
N PRO A 84 -18.71 0.16 1.16
CA PRO A 84 -19.98 -0.52 1.36
C PRO A 84 -20.51 -1.25 0.11
N PHE A 85 -20.15 -0.78 -1.08
CA PHE A 85 -20.62 -1.35 -2.35
C PHE A 85 -19.79 -2.56 -2.81
N ILE A 86 -18.70 -2.88 -2.11
CA ILE A 86 -17.90 -4.07 -2.40
C ILE A 86 -18.44 -5.27 -1.61
N SER A 87 -18.88 -6.31 -2.32
CA SER A 87 -19.52 -7.48 -1.71
C SER A 87 -18.54 -8.43 -1.01
N SER A 88 -17.25 -8.43 -1.39
CA SER A 88 -16.27 -9.40 -0.91
C SER A 88 -15.27 -8.77 0.07
N SER A 89 -14.99 -9.47 1.18
CA SER A 89 -13.95 -9.04 2.13
C SER A 89 -12.56 -8.88 1.48
N PRO A 90 -12.11 -9.74 0.55
CA PRO A 90 -10.88 -9.50 -0.22
C PRO A 90 -10.91 -8.19 -1.02
N GLY A 91 -12.05 -7.85 -1.63
CA GLY A 91 -12.20 -6.61 -2.38
C GLY A 91 -12.10 -5.37 -1.48
N LYS A 92 -12.78 -5.39 -0.32
CA LYS A 92 -12.69 -4.30 0.67
C LYS A 92 -11.26 -4.09 1.16
N ARG A 93 -10.54 -5.19 1.44
CA ARG A 93 -9.10 -5.15 1.77
C ARG A 93 -8.28 -4.52 0.65
N LYS A 94 -8.50 -4.95 -0.59
CA LYS A 94 -7.78 -4.43 -1.75
C LYS A 94 -8.04 -2.93 -1.92
N LEU A 95 -9.28 -2.47 -1.75
CA LEU A 95 -9.61 -1.05 -1.79
C LEU A 95 -8.81 -0.25 -0.76
N ARG A 96 -8.73 -0.74 0.49
CA ARG A 96 -8.05 -0.02 1.58
C ARG A 96 -6.53 0.05 1.46
N ILE A 97 -5.91 -0.78 0.62
CA ILE A 97 -4.48 -0.67 0.29
C ILE A 97 -4.21 0.22 -0.94
N LEU A 98 -5.24 0.61 -1.68
CA LEU A 98 -5.10 1.56 -2.79
C LEU A 98 -4.81 2.93 -2.20
N GLN A 99 -3.56 3.34 -2.34
CA GLN A 99 -3.11 4.66 -1.96
C GLN A 99 -2.44 5.32 -3.16
N PRO A 100 -2.62 6.64 -3.34
CA PRO A 100 -1.85 7.35 -4.34
C PRO A 100 -0.38 7.33 -3.94
N LEU A 101 0.50 7.44 -4.93
CA LEU A 101 1.90 7.68 -4.66
C LEU A 101 2.10 9.06 -4.02
N SER A 102 3.17 9.19 -3.24
CA SER A 102 3.57 10.50 -2.70
C SER A 102 3.81 11.50 -3.82
N VAL A 103 3.55 12.78 -3.55
CA VAL A 103 3.95 13.89 -4.44
C VAL A 103 5.46 13.97 -4.65
N ASP A 104 6.25 13.32 -3.80
CA ASP A 104 7.71 13.23 -3.93
C ASP A 104 8.12 12.08 -4.87
N SER A 105 7.22 11.18 -5.21
CA SER A 105 7.45 10.03 -6.11
C SER A 105 7.16 10.37 -7.57
N MET A 106 7.47 11.59 -8.01
CA MET A 106 7.13 12.09 -9.37
C MET A 106 7.69 11.23 -10.49
N GLU A 107 8.90 10.69 -10.33
CA GLU A 107 9.53 9.81 -11.31
C GLU A 107 8.70 8.54 -11.54
N GLU A 108 8.37 7.81 -10.46
CA GLU A 108 7.52 6.62 -10.50
C GLU A 108 6.11 6.95 -11.01
N ILE A 109 5.55 8.11 -10.66
CA ILE A 109 4.25 8.57 -11.16
C ILE A 109 4.30 8.71 -12.69
N ASN A 110 5.33 9.36 -13.23
CA ASN A 110 5.47 9.57 -14.66
C ASN A 110 5.71 8.25 -15.39
N ASP A 111 6.59 7.39 -14.88
CA ASP A 111 6.84 6.06 -15.45
C ASP A 111 5.55 5.22 -15.54
N ARG A 112 4.70 5.23 -14.50
CA ARG A 112 3.39 4.56 -14.55
C ARG A 112 2.47 5.17 -15.60
N ARG A 113 2.47 6.49 -15.76
CA ARG A 113 1.64 7.17 -16.76
C ARG A 113 2.10 6.84 -18.18
N ASP A 114 3.40 6.77 -18.40
CA ASP A 114 3.98 6.42 -19.69
C ASP A 114 3.62 4.97 -20.06
N ARG A 115 3.84 4.02 -19.14
CA ARG A 115 3.44 2.61 -19.34
C ARG A 115 1.95 2.44 -19.67
N VAL A 116 1.07 3.15 -18.96
CA VAL A 116 -0.38 3.10 -19.22
C VAL A 116 -0.71 3.74 -20.58
N SER A 117 -0.06 4.85 -20.92
CA SER A 117 -0.26 5.53 -22.20
C SER A 117 0.20 4.67 -23.38
N GLU A 118 1.32 3.97 -23.24
CA GLU A 118 1.82 3.01 -24.22
C GLU A 118 0.85 1.84 -24.40
N ALA A 119 0.33 1.26 -23.30
CA ALA A 119 -0.64 0.19 -23.36
C ALA A 119 -1.94 0.62 -24.07
N ILE A 120 -2.46 1.82 -23.76
CA ILE A 120 -3.64 2.39 -24.44
C ILE A 120 -3.35 2.62 -25.93
N SER A 121 -2.18 3.16 -26.25
CA SER A 121 -1.75 3.39 -27.64
C SER A 121 -1.64 2.08 -28.41
N PHE A 122 -1.12 1.03 -27.79
CA PHE A 122 -1.02 -0.30 -28.38
C PHE A 122 -2.39 -0.86 -28.72
N VAL A 123 -3.33 -0.90 -27.78
CA VAL A 123 -4.69 -1.40 -28.02
C VAL A 123 -5.40 -0.60 -29.11
N SER A 124 -5.22 0.72 -29.12
CA SER A 124 -5.81 1.59 -30.14
C SER A 124 -5.23 1.36 -31.55
N LYS A 125 -3.94 1.03 -31.64
CA LYS A 125 -3.25 0.74 -32.92
C LYS A 125 -3.49 -0.68 -33.42
N TYR A 126 -3.78 -1.62 -32.52
CA TYR A 126 -3.99 -3.02 -32.85
C TYR A 126 -5.31 -3.53 -32.24
N PRO A 127 -6.48 -3.11 -32.77
CA PRO A 127 -7.78 -3.52 -32.22
C PRO A 127 -8.03 -5.04 -32.30
N GLU A 128 -7.36 -5.71 -33.24
CA GLU A 128 -7.46 -7.15 -33.48
C GLU A 128 -6.63 -8.00 -32.48
N ALA A 129 -5.78 -7.36 -31.66
CA ALA A 129 -4.89 -8.04 -30.71
C ALA A 129 -5.50 -8.22 -29.31
N THR A 130 -6.71 -7.70 -29.09
CA THR A 130 -7.52 -7.84 -27.87
C THR A 130 -8.67 -8.81 -28.07
#